data_AF-A0A6G1S425-F1
#
_entry.id   AF-A0A6G1S425-F1
#
_cell.length_a   1.000
_cell.length_b   1.000
_cell.length_c   1.000
_cell.angle_alpha   90.00
_cell.angle_beta   90.00
_cell.angle_gamma   90.00
#
_symmetry.space_group_name_H-M   'P 1'
#
loop_
_entity.id
_entity.type
_entity.pdbx_description
1 polymer ?
#
loop_
_entity_poly.entity_id
_entity_poly.type
_entity_poly.pdbx_seq_one_letter_code
_entity_poly.pdbx_strand_id
1 'polypeptide(L)'
;MLLQQNWVSPHWAWQSLGKSFLFFVFLMSQTADLEARRGHQFVWKTGHWGRCVGDCGLGGVRSRAVWCTHAEGWTTYHANCDQKDKPESQRRCFKVCDWHLELFEWEVSGWDRCGLVPFAGGEVGAGACVTAQHGLQHRSVRCLQKLNRTVVANEICEYFTPQPP
;
A
#
# COMPACT_ATOMS: atom_id res chain seq x y z
N MET A 1 20.77 -61.45 55.99
CA MET A 1 20.66 -59.99 55.85
C MET A 1 20.71 -59.67 54.36
N LEU A 2 19.59 -59.16 53.86
CA LEU A 2 19.37 -58.74 52.47
C LEU A 2 20.33 -57.61 52.12
N LEU A 3 20.89 -57.61 50.91
CA LEU A 3 21.04 -56.36 50.16
C LEU A 3 20.67 -56.62 48.70
N GLN A 4 19.49 -56.09 48.40
CA GLN A 4 18.70 -56.19 47.20
C GLN A 4 19.35 -55.43 46.05
N GLN A 5 19.40 -56.07 44.88
CA GLN A 5 19.81 -55.42 43.64
C GLN A 5 18.73 -54.41 43.22
N ASN A 6 19.11 -53.16 42.98
CA ASN A 6 18.27 -52.19 42.31
C ASN A 6 18.82 -51.93 40.91
N TRP A 7 18.34 -52.72 39.95
CA TRP A 7 18.39 -52.39 38.54
C TRP A 7 17.38 -51.27 38.27
N VAL A 8 17.85 -50.03 38.13
CA VAL A 8 17.04 -48.94 37.57
C VAL A 8 17.02 -49.13 36.06
N SER A 9 15.88 -49.55 35.52
CA SER A 9 15.72 -49.83 34.09
C SER A 9 16.01 -48.60 33.22
N PRO A 10 16.82 -48.72 32.14
CA PRO A 10 17.23 -47.60 31.29
C PRO A 10 16.07 -46.92 30.53
N HIS A 11 14.89 -47.53 30.56
CA HIS A 11 13.66 -47.03 29.96
C HIS A 11 13.14 -45.75 30.64
N TRP A 12 13.44 -45.54 31.93
CA TRP A 12 12.88 -44.44 32.72
C TRP A 12 13.64 -43.12 32.46
N ALA A 13 14.95 -43.22 32.18
CA ALA A 13 15.79 -42.11 31.77
C ALA A 13 15.48 -41.64 30.33
N TRP A 14 15.17 -42.56 29.41
CA TRP A 14 14.80 -42.23 28.02
C TRP A 14 13.46 -41.49 27.92
N GLN A 15 12.47 -41.93 28.70
CA GLN A 15 11.16 -41.25 28.80
C GLN A 15 11.28 -39.86 29.43
N SER A 16 12.17 -39.68 30.41
CA SER A 16 12.38 -38.39 31.08
C SER A 16 13.06 -37.37 30.17
N LEU A 17 14.09 -37.77 29.41
CA LEU A 17 14.79 -36.90 28.45
C LEU A 17 13.89 -36.45 27.30
N GLY A 18 13.04 -37.34 26.78
CA GLY A 18 12.05 -37.00 25.75
C GLY A 18 10.99 -36.00 26.24
N LYS A 19 10.51 -36.14 27.47
CA LYS A 19 9.56 -35.18 28.07
C LYS A 19 10.20 -33.81 28.32
N SER A 20 11.44 -33.77 28.81
CA SER A 20 12.19 -32.51 28.97
C SER A 20 12.47 -31.83 27.63
N PHE A 21 12.79 -32.59 26.58
CA PHE A 21 12.98 -32.04 25.24
C PHE A 21 11.69 -31.46 24.66
N LEU A 22 10.56 -32.18 24.75
CA LEU A 22 9.26 -31.67 24.30
C LEU A 22 8.82 -30.43 25.09
N PHE A 23 9.08 -30.39 26.39
CA PHE A 23 8.81 -29.21 27.22
C PHE A 23 9.68 -28.01 26.81
N PHE A 24 10.97 -28.23 26.52
CA PHE A 24 11.85 -27.19 26.00
C PHE A 24 11.38 -26.68 24.62
N VAL A 25 11.01 -27.57 23.70
CA VAL A 25 10.47 -27.19 22.38
C VAL A 25 9.18 -26.40 22.53
N PHE A 26 8.28 -26.81 23.44
CA PHE A 26 7.05 -26.08 23.73
C PHE A 26 7.31 -24.69 24.33
N LEU A 27 8.26 -24.57 25.26
CA LEU A 27 8.69 -23.28 25.80
C LEU A 27 9.27 -22.37 24.70
N MET A 28 10.16 -22.88 23.85
CA MET A 28 10.73 -22.12 22.74
C MET A 28 9.67 -21.68 21.72
N SER A 29 8.65 -22.50 21.48
CA SER A 29 7.52 -22.13 20.61
C SER A 29 6.67 -21.03 21.24
N GLN A 30 6.44 -21.05 22.55
CA GLN A 30 5.69 -20.01 23.26
C GLN A 30 6.45 -18.68 23.35
N THR A 31 7.77 -18.72 23.55
CA THR A 31 8.59 -17.50 23.54
C THR A 31 8.61 -16.86 22.15
N ALA A 32 8.69 -17.68 21.09
CA ALA A 32 8.62 -17.19 19.72
C ALA A 32 7.25 -16.55 19.38
N ASP A 33 6.13 -17.13 19.84
CA ASP A 33 4.79 -16.55 19.65
C ASP A 33 4.64 -15.21 20.40
N LEU A 34 5.13 -15.13 21.64
CA LEU A 34 5.14 -13.89 22.42
C LEU A 34 6.00 -12.79 21.78
N GLU A 35 7.18 -13.14 21.25
CA GLU A 35 8.04 -12.21 20.53
C GLU A 35 7.40 -11.74 19.22
N ALA A 36 6.77 -12.64 18.46
CA ALA A 36 6.04 -12.30 17.24
C ALA A 36 4.83 -11.40 17.52
N ARG A 37 4.04 -11.70 18.57
CA ARG A 37 2.93 -10.85 19.02
C ARG A 37 3.42 -9.45 19.41
N ARG A 38 4.57 -9.36 20.07
CA ARG A 38 5.17 -8.07 20.47
C ARG A 38 5.64 -7.26 19.25
N GLY A 39 6.17 -7.93 18.23
CA GLY A 39 6.59 -7.30 16.96
C GLY A 39 5.42 -6.76 16.12
N HIS A 40 4.25 -7.37 16.19
CA HIS A 40 3.06 -6.96 15.43
C HIS A 40 2.07 -6.09 16.21
N GLN A 41 2.40 -5.76 17.46
CA GLN A 41 1.51 -4.99 18.34
C GLN A 41 1.42 -3.51 17.95
N PHE A 42 2.45 -2.97 17.29
CA PHE A 42 2.54 -1.57 16.91
C PHE A 42 2.86 -1.41 15.43
N VAL A 43 2.03 -0.65 14.71
CA VAL A 43 2.10 -0.50 13.26
C VAL A 43 2.10 0.98 12.89
N TRP A 44 3.00 1.37 11.99
CA TRP A 44 3.00 2.70 11.39
C TRP A 44 1.80 2.92 10.49
N LYS A 45 1.19 4.10 10.62
CA LYS A 45 0.11 4.57 9.76
C LYS A 45 0.47 5.94 9.20
N THR A 46 -0.13 6.27 8.06
CA THR A 46 0.10 7.54 7.38
C THR A 46 -1.18 8.17 6.90
N GLY A 47 -1.23 9.49 6.92
CA GLY A 47 -2.30 10.26 6.30
C GLY A 47 -2.08 10.46 4.80
N HIS A 48 -3.02 11.13 4.16
CA HIS A 48 -2.85 11.62 2.80
C HIS A 48 -1.68 12.60 2.72
N TRP A 49 -1.07 12.68 1.54
CA TRP A 49 -0.10 13.71 1.26
C TRP A 49 -0.79 15.08 1.18
N GLY A 50 -0.22 16.07 1.86
CA GLY A 50 -0.64 17.45 1.71
C GLY A 50 -0.28 18.04 0.34
N ARG A 51 -0.63 19.31 0.16
CA ARG A 51 -0.29 20.08 -1.04
C ARG A 51 1.23 20.21 -1.18
N CYS A 52 1.71 20.32 -2.42
CA CYS A 52 3.10 20.65 -2.71
C CYS A 52 3.41 22.12 -2.35
N VAL A 53 4.41 22.35 -1.51
CA VAL A 53 4.83 23.68 -1.02
C VAL A 53 6.30 23.89 -1.35
N GLY A 54 6.74 25.15 -1.47
CA GLY A 54 8.11 25.53 -1.81
C GLY A 54 8.17 26.31 -3.12
N ASP A 55 9.33 26.25 -3.76
CA ASP A 55 9.55 26.90 -5.04
C ASP A 55 8.81 26.21 -6.18
N CYS A 56 8.48 26.97 -7.21
CA CYS A 56 7.83 26.45 -8.40
C CYS A 56 8.74 25.43 -9.11
N GLY A 57 8.13 24.39 -9.67
CA GLY A 57 8.85 23.33 -10.37
C GLY A 57 9.26 22.19 -9.45
N LEU A 58 10.42 21.56 -9.73
CA LEU A 58 10.89 20.33 -9.07
C LEU A 58 11.38 20.53 -7.62
N GLY A 59 11.46 21.78 -7.14
CA GLY A 59 11.94 22.12 -5.79
C GLY A 59 10.89 21.97 -4.69
N GLY A 60 9.67 21.58 -5.03
CA GLY A 60 8.58 21.46 -4.06
C GLY A 60 8.72 20.26 -3.12
N VAL A 61 8.14 20.38 -1.93
CA VAL A 61 8.03 19.34 -0.92
C VAL A 61 6.58 19.22 -0.47
N ARG A 62 6.11 17.98 -0.32
CA ARG A 62 4.82 17.68 0.34
C ARG A 62 5.05 16.82 1.55
N SER A 63 4.26 17.10 2.59
CA SER A 63 4.33 16.43 3.88
C SER A 63 3.06 15.61 4.13
N ARG A 64 3.17 14.54 4.90
CA ARG A 64 2.03 13.78 5.43
C ARG A 64 2.22 13.51 6.91
N ALA A 65 1.10 13.32 7.61
CA ALA A 65 1.13 12.82 8.98
C ALA A 65 1.58 11.35 8.99
N VAL A 66 2.42 11.01 9.95
CA VAL A 66 2.90 9.65 10.23
C VAL A 66 2.75 9.42 11.73
N TRP A 67 2.10 8.35 12.13
CA TRP A 67 1.86 8.03 13.53
C TRP A 67 1.91 6.53 13.79
N CYS A 68 2.24 6.16 15.02
CA CYS A 68 2.29 4.77 15.46
C CYS A 68 0.95 4.38 16.07
N THR A 69 0.39 3.23 15.68
CA THR A 69 -0.88 2.72 16.20
C THR A 69 -0.69 1.36 16.84
N HIS A 70 -1.39 1.12 17.95
CA HIS A 70 -1.51 -0.22 18.52
C HIS A 70 -2.46 -1.10 17.68
N ALA A 71 -2.33 -2.42 17.77
CA ALA A 71 -3.19 -3.38 17.08
C ALA A 71 -4.70 -3.19 17.36
N GLU A 72 -5.02 -2.64 18.52
CA GLU A 72 -6.40 -2.31 18.94
C GLU A 72 -6.86 -0.91 18.46
N GLY A 73 -6.05 -0.18 17.69
CA GLY A 73 -6.47 0.98 16.90
C GLY A 73 -6.18 2.36 17.49
N TRP A 74 -5.64 2.47 18.71
CA TRP A 74 -5.26 3.77 19.28
C TRP A 74 -3.86 4.22 18.88
N THR A 75 -3.66 5.53 18.79
CA THR A 75 -2.35 6.15 18.54
C THR A 75 -1.47 6.06 19.79
N THR A 76 -0.18 5.82 19.59
CA THR A 76 0.82 5.72 20.66
C THR A 76 2.10 6.49 20.30
N TYR A 77 3.09 6.46 21.19
CA TYR A 77 4.38 7.09 20.96
C TYR A 77 5.12 6.45 19.79
N HIS A 78 5.80 7.28 18.99
CA HIS A 78 6.58 6.84 17.83
C HIS A 78 7.61 5.76 18.17
N ALA A 79 8.19 5.80 19.37
CA ALA A 79 9.21 4.85 19.83
C ALA A 79 8.68 3.40 19.97
N ASN A 80 7.37 3.19 20.02
CA ASN A 80 6.78 1.85 20.13
C ASN A 80 6.74 1.09 18.80
N CYS A 81 6.79 1.80 17.67
CA CYS A 81 6.89 1.19 16.35
C CYS A 81 8.36 1.01 15.96
N ASP A 82 8.67 -0.03 15.17
CA ASP A 82 10.02 -0.23 14.62
C ASP A 82 10.39 0.95 13.71
N GLN A 83 11.47 1.66 14.05
CA GLN A 83 11.91 2.82 13.27
C GLN A 83 12.40 2.43 11.87
N LYS A 84 12.79 1.17 11.64
CA LYS A 84 13.16 0.67 10.31
C LYS A 84 11.98 0.70 9.33
N ASP A 85 10.78 0.51 9.84
CA ASP A 85 9.53 0.51 9.06
C ASP A 85 8.88 1.89 9.00
N LYS A 86 9.52 2.92 9.57
CA LYS A 86 8.94 4.27 9.62
C LYS A 86 8.80 4.81 8.20
N PRO A 87 7.56 5.11 7.76
CA PRO A 87 7.34 5.63 6.43
C PRO A 87 7.79 7.08 6.32
N GLU A 88 8.13 7.51 5.11
CA GLU A 88 8.54 8.90 4.84
C GLU A 88 7.42 9.88 5.22
N SER A 89 7.76 10.91 5.99
CA SER A 89 6.84 12.01 6.31
C SER A 89 6.86 13.13 5.27
N GLN A 90 7.88 13.17 4.41
CA GLN A 90 8.08 14.19 3.38
C GLN A 90 8.58 13.55 2.10
N ARG A 91 8.16 14.08 0.95
CA ARG A 91 8.72 13.71 -0.36
C ARG A 91 8.75 14.90 -1.30
N ARG A 92 9.65 14.84 -2.29
CA ARG A 92 9.72 15.83 -3.38
C ARG A 92 8.46 15.77 -4.24
N CYS A 93 8.07 16.91 -4.78
CA CYS A 93 6.95 17.06 -5.69
C CYS A 93 7.19 18.21 -6.66
N PHE A 94 6.47 18.19 -7.79
CA PHE A 94 6.44 19.30 -8.73
C PHE A 94 5.35 20.30 -8.29
N LYS A 95 5.73 21.54 -7.99
CA LYS A 95 4.78 22.61 -7.65
C LYS A 95 4.40 23.39 -8.91
N VAL A 96 3.13 23.29 -9.29
CA VAL A 96 2.57 24.03 -10.42
C VAL A 96 2.35 25.50 -10.01
N CYS A 97 2.65 26.41 -10.93
CA CYS A 97 2.54 27.86 -10.76
C CYS A 97 2.10 28.49 -12.08
N ASP A 98 1.58 29.70 -12.05
CA ASP A 98 0.89 30.32 -13.20
C ASP A 98 1.77 30.43 -14.46
N TRP A 99 3.07 30.68 -14.30
CA TRP A 99 4.01 30.78 -15.42
C TRP A 99 4.29 29.43 -16.13
N HIS A 100 3.87 28.30 -15.56
CA HIS A 100 3.96 27.00 -16.23
C HIS A 100 2.84 26.77 -17.28
N LEU A 101 1.85 27.66 -17.38
CA LEU A 101 0.72 27.53 -18.31
C LEU A 101 1.19 27.27 -19.76
N GLU A 102 2.28 27.90 -20.17
CA GLU A 102 2.78 27.79 -21.54
C GLU A 102 3.56 26.50 -21.80
N LEU A 103 3.92 25.74 -20.77
CA LEU A 103 4.78 24.56 -20.88
C LEU A 103 4.03 23.23 -21.05
N PHE A 104 2.74 23.21 -20.71
CA PHE A 104 1.93 21.99 -20.65
C PHE A 104 0.66 22.11 -21.47
N GLU A 105 0.20 20.99 -22.03
CA GLU A 105 -1.04 20.90 -22.80
C GLU A 105 -1.75 19.56 -22.63
N TRP A 106 -3.08 19.58 -22.77
CA TRP A 106 -3.87 18.36 -22.87
C TRP A 106 -3.75 17.77 -24.27
N GLU A 107 -3.42 16.48 -24.34
CA GLU A 107 -3.58 15.65 -25.52
C GLU A 107 -4.83 14.78 -25.35
N VAL A 108 -5.74 14.89 -26.32
CA VAL A 108 -7.00 14.15 -26.35
C VAL A 108 -6.98 13.21 -27.55
N SER A 109 -7.12 11.92 -27.32
CA SER A 109 -7.21 10.94 -28.40
C SER A 109 -8.54 11.03 -29.15
N GLY A 110 -8.62 10.32 -30.27
CA GLY A 110 -9.91 9.98 -30.85
C GLY A 110 -10.77 9.17 -29.89
N TRP A 111 -12.09 9.16 -30.14
CA TRP A 111 -13.01 8.28 -29.44
C TRP A 111 -12.75 6.82 -29.83
N ASP A 112 -12.71 5.96 -28.83
CA ASP A 112 -12.68 4.52 -29.03
C ASP A 112 -13.99 4.02 -29.66
N ARG A 113 -13.99 2.76 -30.09
CA ARG A 113 -15.21 2.12 -30.61
C ARG A 113 -16.29 2.11 -29.52
N CYS A 114 -17.53 2.39 -29.92
CA CYS A 114 -18.69 2.32 -29.04
C CYS A 114 -18.89 0.88 -28.53
N GLY A 115 -18.90 0.73 -27.20
CA GLY A 115 -19.21 -0.52 -26.51
C GLY A 115 -20.61 -0.48 -25.92
N LEU A 116 -21.35 -1.58 -25.99
CA LEU A 116 -22.69 -1.67 -25.43
C LEU A 116 -22.66 -1.56 -23.89
N VAL A 117 -23.59 -0.78 -23.33
CA VAL A 117 -23.79 -0.72 -21.88
C VAL A 117 -24.78 -1.83 -21.49
N PRO A 118 -24.42 -2.78 -20.61
CA PRO A 118 -25.33 -3.82 -20.18
C PRO A 118 -26.55 -3.22 -19.48
N PHE A 119 -27.76 -3.60 -19.91
CA PHE A 119 -28.97 -3.32 -19.16
C PHE A 119 -29.07 -4.32 -17.99
N ALA A 120 -29.48 -3.85 -16.81
CA ALA A 120 -29.66 -4.71 -15.64
C ALA A 120 -30.70 -5.80 -15.95
N GLY A 121 -30.24 -7.04 -16.17
CA GLY A 121 -31.07 -8.22 -16.44
C GLY A 121 -30.81 -8.95 -17.77
N GLY A 122 -29.88 -8.48 -18.61
CA GLY A 122 -29.54 -9.17 -19.88
C GLY A 122 -28.09 -9.63 -19.95
N GLU A 123 -27.85 -10.92 -20.20
CA GLU A 123 -26.55 -11.47 -20.61
C GLU A 123 -26.21 -11.01 -22.04
N VAL A 124 -25.83 -9.74 -22.20
CA VAL A 124 -25.25 -9.23 -23.45
C VAL A 124 -23.77 -9.03 -23.21
N GLY A 125 -22.96 -9.91 -23.79
CA GLY A 125 -21.50 -9.78 -23.78
C GLY A 125 -21.07 -8.44 -24.36
N ALA A 126 -19.89 -7.96 -23.92
CA ALA A 126 -19.29 -6.70 -24.36
C ALA A 126 -19.11 -6.65 -25.90
N GLY A 127 -20.15 -6.21 -26.59
CA GLY A 127 -20.22 -6.08 -28.04
C GLY A 127 -20.02 -4.64 -28.49
N ALA A 128 -19.64 -4.47 -29.76
CA ALA A 128 -19.59 -3.15 -30.38
C ALA A 128 -21.00 -2.66 -30.76
N CYS A 129 -21.25 -1.36 -30.68
CA CYS A 129 -22.49 -0.76 -31.17
C CYS A 129 -22.52 -0.84 -32.70
N VAL A 130 -23.63 -1.33 -33.25
CA VAL A 130 -23.82 -1.44 -34.71
C VAL A 130 -24.89 -0.48 -35.22
N THR A 131 -25.92 -0.19 -34.42
CA THR A 131 -27.05 0.67 -34.79
C THR A 131 -27.40 1.63 -33.65
N ALA A 132 -28.67 2.05 -33.50
CA ALA A 132 -29.16 2.95 -32.46
C ALA A 132 -29.25 2.28 -31.06
N GLN A 133 -28.16 1.62 -30.65
CA GLN A 133 -28.03 0.98 -29.35
C GLN A 133 -27.46 1.98 -28.33
N HIS A 134 -27.80 1.83 -27.06
CA HIS A 134 -27.18 2.61 -25.99
C HIS A 134 -25.78 2.07 -25.72
N GLY A 135 -24.77 2.91 -25.92
CA GLY A 135 -23.37 2.53 -25.78
C GLY A 135 -22.51 3.64 -25.19
N LEU A 136 -21.36 3.23 -24.68
CA LEU A 136 -20.37 4.09 -24.06
C LEU A 136 -19.12 4.11 -24.93
N GLN A 137 -18.56 5.30 -25.10
CA GLN A 137 -17.26 5.51 -25.71
C GLN A 137 -16.30 6.08 -24.66
N HIS A 138 -15.06 5.62 -24.72
CA HIS A 138 -13.97 6.16 -23.94
C HIS A 138 -12.98 6.83 -24.87
N ARG A 139 -12.16 7.73 -24.33
CA ARG A 139 -10.98 8.26 -25.00
C ARG A 139 -9.90 8.55 -23.98
N SER A 140 -8.65 8.51 -24.42
CA SER A 140 -7.52 8.83 -23.58
C SER A 140 -7.30 10.33 -23.56
N VAL A 141 -7.14 10.88 -22.35
CA VAL A 141 -6.76 12.28 -22.12
C VAL A 141 -5.50 12.28 -21.27
N ARG A 142 -4.43 12.92 -21.76
CA ARG A 142 -3.11 12.93 -21.11
C ARG A 142 -2.54 14.33 -21.07
N CYS A 143 -1.92 14.70 -19.97
CA CYS A 143 -1.17 15.95 -19.88
C CYS A 143 0.23 15.74 -20.45
N LEU A 144 0.66 16.58 -21.40
CA LEU A 144 1.97 16.52 -22.03
C LEU A 144 2.78 17.78 -21.79
N GLN A 145 4.11 17.64 -21.72
CA GLN A 145 5.03 18.77 -21.85
C GLN A 145 5.18 19.17 -23.33
N LYS A 146 4.97 20.44 -23.68
CA LYS A 146 4.94 20.89 -25.08
C LYS A 146 6.25 20.68 -25.84
N LEU A 147 7.39 20.84 -25.17
CA LEU A 147 8.71 20.81 -25.83
C LEU A 147 9.10 19.41 -26.34
N ASN A 148 8.84 18.37 -25.55
CA ASN A 148 9.30 17.00 -25.82
C ASN A 148 8.17 15.97 -25.91
N ARG A 149 6.91 16.40 -25.72
CA ARG A 149 5.69 15.57 -25.70
C ARG A 149 5.72 14.44 -24.68
N THR A 150 6.47 14.60 -23.59
CA THR A 150 6.48 13.63 -22.49
C THR A 150 5.18 13.67 -21.70
N VAL A 151 4.66 12.50 -21.34
CA VAL A 151 3.47 12.37 -20.50
C VAL A 151 3.83 12.74 -19.06
N VAL A 152 3.10 13.69 -18.49
CA VAL A 152 3.25 14.15 -17.11
C VAL A 152 1.96 13.92 -16.31
N ALA A 153 1.98 14.19 -15.01
CA ALA A 153 0.81 14.02 -14.16
C ALA A 153 -0.36 14.93 -14.58
N ASN A 154 -1.58 14.38 -14.65
CA ASN A 154 -2.79 15.11 -15.05
C ASN A 154 -3.08 16.34 -14.19
N GLU A 155 -2.78 16.26 -12.89
CA GLU A 155 -2.88 17.34 -11.90
C GLU A 155 -2.20 18.64 -12.38
N ILE A 156 -1.17 18.55 -13.23
CA ILE A 156 -0.46 19.71 -13.79
C ILE A 156 -1.35 20.49 -14.75
N CYS A 157 -1.99 19.79 -15.72
CA CYS A 157 -2.86 20.45 -16.68
C CYS A 157 -4.21 20.84 -16.05
N GLU A 158 -4.73 20.03 -15.12
CA GLU A 158 -5.95 20.31 -14.36
C GLU A 158 -5.88 21.62 -13.56
N TYR A 159 -4.69 22.01 -13.10
CA TYR A 159 -4.47 23.29 -12.42
C TYR A 159 -4.86 24.49 -13.32
N PHE A 160 -4.66 24.37 -14.64
CA PHE A 160 -4.91 25.45 -15.59
C PHE A 160 -6.27 25.32 -16.29
N THR A 161 -6.63 24.10 -16.68
CA THR A 161 -7.84 23.82 -17.46
C THR A 161 -8.42 22.47 -17.06
N PRO A 162 -9.74 22.36 -16.82
CA PRO A 162 -10.38 21.09 -16.49
C PRO A 162 -10.06 20.00 -17.50
N GLN A 163 -9.98 18.75 -17.04
CA GLN A 163 -9.75 17.62 -17.93
C GLN A 163 -10.85 17.57 -19.01
N PRO A 164 -10.48 17.55 -20.30
CA PRO A 164 -11.43 17.32 -21.38
C PRO A 164 -12.26 16.04 -21.17
N PRO A 165 -13.49 15.98 -21.73
CA PRO A 165 -14.33 14.78 -21.62
C PRO A 165 -13.72 13.56 -22.30
#